data_AF-A0AAW7I434-F1
#
_entry.id   AF-A0AAW7I434-F1
#
_cell.length_a   1.000
_cell.length_b   1.000
_cell.length_c   1.000
_cell.angle_alpha   90.00
_cell.angle_beta   90.00
_cell.angle_gamma   90.00
#
_symmetry.space_group_name_H-M   'P 1'
#
loop_
_entity.id
_entity.type
_entity.pdbx_description
1 polymer ?
#
loop_
_entity_poly.entity_id
_entity_poly.type
_entity_poly.pdbx_seq_one_letter_code
_entity_poly.pdbx_strand_id
1 'polypeptide(L)'
;MQITPLGHGHALGHPLQGGPLVRPAGNPEQWRVSMALRNLAIAHTDAPRYLLAHEVGAVLAMLPDLQRRFLIATLWNSGARINEALALTPGDFELDGQRPFVALRTLKQRRRGKGRPRAGEAVKRLVPLLDPQYAQLARECLSTFKLARGARIWPVTDQTVRNWLKEAEGGLRGEGG
;
A
#
# COMPACT_ATOMS: atom_id res chain seq x y z
N MET A 1 -2.44 50.51 17.37
CA MET A 1 -1.00 50.19 17.35
C MET A 1 -0.72 49.25 18.49
N GLN A 2 -0.16 48.06 18.16
CA GLN A 2 0.70 47.18 18.97
C GLN A 2 0.12 46.64 20.31
N ILE A 3 0.39 45.43 20.80
CA ILE A 3 1.55 44.54 20.70
C ILE A 3 1.11 43.15 21.19
N THR A 4 1.55 42.08 20.53
CA THR A 4 1.63 40.73 21.12
C THR A 4 2.80 40.68 22.12
N PRO A 5 2.75 39.77 23.11
CA PRO A 5 3.97 38.98 23.38
C PRO A 5 3.72 37.46 23.39
N LEU A 6 4.74 36.77 22.89
CA LEU A 6 4.91 35.32 22.84
C LEU A 6 5.13 34.70 24.23
N GLY A 7 4.74 33.43 24.38
CA GLY A 7 5.70 32.39 24.74
C GLY A 7 5.37 31.49 25.94
N HIS A 8 5.88 30.25 25.83
CA HIS A 8 5.88 29.12 26.77
C HIS A 8 4.65 28.20 26.66
N GLY A 9 4.73 26.91 26.33
CA GLY A 9 5.88 26.02 26.21
C GLY A 9 5.48 24.63 26.70
N HIS A 10 5.88 23.63 25.92
CA HIS A 10 6.03 22.22 26.27
C HIS A 10 4.89 21.22 26.03
N ALA A 11 5.29 20.23 25.23
CA ALA A 11 4.59 19.08 24.72
C ALA A 11 4.34 17.98 25.75
N LEU A 12 3.31 17.18 25.51
CA LEU A 12 3.30 15.76 25.83
C LEU A 12 3.19 14.98 24.52
N GLY A 13 4.34 14.49 24.07
CA GLY A 13 4.41 13.50 23.00
C GLY A 13 3.79 12.20 23.51
N HIS A 14 2.76 11.73 22.82
CA HIS A 14 2.36 10.34 22.92
C HIS A 14 3.32 9.48 22.10
N PRO A 15 3.83 8.37 22.64
CA PRO A 15 4.54 7.39 21.84
C PRO A 15 3.49 6.70 20.95
N LEU A 16 3.45 7.05 19.66
CA LEU A 16 2.57 6.38 18.72
C LEU A 16 3.20 5.02 18.35
N GLN A 17 2.85 4.00 19.13
CA GLN A 17 2.92 2.61 18.69
C GLN A 17 2.24 2.51 17.31
N GLY A 18 2.95 1.90 16.34
CA GLY A 18 2.47 1.73 14.97
C GLY A 18 1.09 1.08 14.93
N GLY A 19 0.08 1.91 14.66
CA GLY A 19 -1.28 1.44 14.41
C GLY A 19 -1.34 0.61 13.11
N PRO A 20 -2.40 -0.18 12.91
CA PRO A 20 -2.57 -0.98 11.70
C PRO A 20 -2.45 -0.11 10.45
N LEU A 21 -1.65 -0.56 9.48
CA LEU A 21 -1.43 0.12 8.20
C LEU A 21 -2.66 0.19 7.30
N VAL A 22 -3.69 -0.57 7.65
CA VAL A 22 -5.01 -0.54 7.07
C VAL A 22 -5.95 -0.34 8.24
N ARG A 23 -6.80 0.70 8.18
CA ARG A 23 -7.82 0.93 9.20
C ARG A 23 -8.51 -0.40 9.54
N PRO A 24 -8.50 -0.85 10.81
CA PRO A 24 -9.37 -1.95 11.19
C PRO A 24 -10.77 -1.52 10.78
N ALA A 25 -11.55 -2.43 10.17
CA ALA A 25 -12.94 -2.16 9.84
C ALA A 25 -13.57 -1.53 11.08
N GLY A 26 -13.91 -0.23 10.99
CA GLY A 26 -14.49 0.47 12.13
C GLY A 26 -15.77 -0.27 12.49
N ASN A 27 -15.96 -0.64 13.76
CA ASN A 27 -17.12 -1.39 14.24
C ASN A 27 -17.20 -2.89 13.77
N PRO A 28 -17.22 -3.86 14.71
CA PRO A 28 -17.49 -5.29 14.43
C PRO A 28 -18.74 -5.58 13.59
N GLU A 29 -19.72 -4.68 13.61
CA GLU A 29 -20.91 -4.76 12.76
C GLU A 29 -20.58 -4.58 11.28
N GLN A 30 -19.69 -3.64 10.94
CA GLN A 30 -19.25 -3.43 9.55
C GLN A 30 -18.51 -4.65 9.01
N TRP A 31 -17.74 -5.34 9.86
CA TRP A 31 -17.14 -6.63 9.52
C TRP A 31 -18.22 -7.64 9.11
N ARG A 32 -19.23 -7.84 9.97
CA ARG A 32 -20.29 -8.83 9.73
C ARG A 32 -21.04 -8.54 8.44
N VAL A 33 -21.39 -7.27 8.22
CA VAL A 33 -22.07 -6.82 6.99
C VAL A 33 -21.18 -7.07 5.77
N SER A 34 -19.90 -6.69 5.81
CA SER A 34 -18.96 -6.88 4.69
C SER A 34 -18.77 -8.36 4.34
N MET A 35 -18.68 -9.22 5.34
CA MET A 35 -18.63 -10.67 5.17
C MET A 35 -19.89 -11.23 4.51
N ALA A 36 -21.07 -10.82 5.01
CA ALA A 36 -22.35 -11.25 4.45
C ALA A 36 -22.51 -10.82 2.99
N LEU A 37 -22.16 -9.57 2.67
CA LEU A 37 -22.20 -9.05 1.30
C LEU A 37 -21.24 -9.79 0.36
N ARG A 38 -20.03 -10.11 0.83
CA ARG A 38 -19.09 -10.93 0.04
C ARG A 38 -19.64 -12.33 -0.23
N ASN A 39 -20.19 -12.99 0.80
CA ASN A 39 -20.75 -14.34 0.64
C ASN A 39 -21.93 -14.34 -0.34
N LEU A 40 -22.79 -13.31 -0.28
CA LEU A 40 -23.86 -13.10 -1.25
C LEU A 40 -23.30 -12.90 -2.67
N ALA A 41 -22.29 -12.05 -2.83
CA ALA A 41 -21.66 -11.83 -4.14
C ALA A 41 -21.06 -13.11 -4.71
N ILE A 42 -20.38 -13.93 -3.89
CA ILE A 42 -19.83 -15.23 -4.30
C ILE A 42 -20.95 -16.22 -4.70
N ALA A 43 -22.07 -16.22 -3.97
CA ALA A 43 -23.20 -17.11 -4.25
C ALA A 43 -23.94 -16.76 -5.55
N HIS A 44 -23.90 -15.49 -5.97
CA HIS A 44 -24.70 -14.98 -7.10
C HIS A 44 -23.87 -14.48 -8.29
N THR A 45 -22.54 -14.52 -8.23
CA THR A 45 -21.67 -14.03 -9.31
C THR A 45 -20.43 -14.89 -9.46
N ASP A 46 -19.87 -14.95 -10.66
CA ASP A 46 -18.54 -15.52 -10.93
C ASP A 46 -17.40 -14.52 -10.65
N ALA A 47 -17.62 -13.55 -9.76
CA ALA A 47 -16.64 -12.54 -9.45
C ALA A 47 -15.38 -13.18 -8.81
N PRO A 48 -14.17 -12.69 -9.14
CA PRO A 48 -12.97 -13.14 -8.46
C PRO A 48 -13.06 -12.94 -6.95
N ARG A 49 -12.56 -13.92 -6.19
CA ARG A 49 -12.46 -13.80 -4.73
C ARG A 49 -11.55 -12.64 -4.35
N TYR A 50 -11.96 -11.86 -3.35
CA TYR A 50 -11.24 -10.69 -2.86
C TYR A 50 -11.19 -10.66 -1.33
N LEU A 51 -10.17 -9.97 -0.83
CA LEU A 51 -9.96 -9.72 0.60
C LEU A 51 -10.75 -8.49 1.03
N LEU A 52 -11.30 -8.55 2.24
CA LEU A 52 -11.90 -7.42 2.93
C LEU A 52 -10.82 -6.58 3.62
N ALA A 53 -11.11 -5.30 3.91
CA ALA A 53 -10.11 -4.37 4.47
C ALA A 53 -9.45 -4.91 5.75
N HIS A 54 -10.23 -5.55 6.62
CA HIS A 54 -9.74 -6.17 7.84
C HIS A 54 -8.81 -7.38 7.59
N GLU A 55 -9.07 -8.18 6.55
CA GLU A 55 -8.29 -9.36 6.20
C GLU A 55 -6.94 -8.91 5.65
N VAL A 56 -6.92 -7.80 4.91
CA VAL A 56 -5.67 -7.17 4.48
C VAL A 56 -4.87 -6.67 5.68
N GLY A 57 -5.53 -6.05 6.67
CA GLY A 57 -4.89 -5.67 7.92
C GLY A 57 -4.23 -6.88 8.62
N ALA A 58 -4.93 -8.01 8.69
CA ALA A 58 -4.41 -9.25 9.25
C ALA A 58 -3.21 -9.80 8.44
N VAL A 59 -3.31 -9.83 7.11
CA VAL A 59 -2.19 -10.24 6.23
C VAL A 59 -0.95 -9.36 6.48
N LEU A 60 -1.12 -8.04 6.58
CA LEU A 60 -0.02 -7.13 6.84
C LEU A 60 0.59 -7.31 8.24
N ALA A 61 -0.21 -7.68 9.23
CA ALA A 61 0.25 -8.00 10.58
C ALA A 61 1.12 -9.28 10.60
N MET A 62 0.78 -10.28 9.79
CA MET A 62 1.55 -11.53 9.64
C MET A 62 2.88 -11.37 8.90
N LEU A 63 3.16 -10.22 8.31
CA LEU A 63 4.44 -9.93 7.65
C LEU A 63 5.38 -9.25 8.64
N PRO A 64 6.37 -9.97 9.24
CA PRO A 64 7.26 -9.40 10.25
C PRO A 64 8.31 -8.47 9.64
N ASP A 65 8.68 -8.70 8.38
CA ASP A 65 9.69 -7.89 7.69
C ASP A 65 9.09 -6.58 7.14
N LEU A 66 9.74 -5.47 7.46
CA LEU A 66 9.33 -4.13 7.04
C LEU A 66 9.30 -4.00 5.52
N GLN A 67 10.28 -4.58 4.81
CA GLN A 67 10.37 -4.47 3.36
C GLN A 67 9.24 -5.23 2.66
N ARG A 68 8.92 -6.45 3.13
CA ARG A 68 7.73 -7.20 2.70
C ARG A 68 6.44 -6.44 2.97
N ARG A 69 6.25 -5.96 4.20
CA ARG A 69 5.05 -5.23 4.61
C ARG A 69 4.85 -3.98 3.77
N PHE A 70 5.91 -3.22 3.52
CA PHE A 70 5.85 -2.03 2.68
C PHE A 70 5.46 -2.36 1.23
N LEU A 71 5.98 -3.44 0.64
CA LEU A 71 5.59 -3.87 -0.70
C LEU A 71 4.10 -4.21 -0.77
N ILE A 72 3.63 -5.07 0.13
CA ILE A 72 2.23 -5.53 0.12
C ILE A 72 1.27 -4.37 0.42
N ALA A 73 1.62 -3.49 1.37
CA ALA A 73 0.84 -2.28 1.63
C ALA A 73 0.78 -1.34 0.41
N THR A 74 1.89 -1.25 -0.36
CA THR A 74 1.92 -0.48 -1.61
C THR A 74 0.99 -1.06 -2.67
N LEU A 75 0.96 -2.39 -2.83
CA LEU A 75 0.03 -3.05 -3.75
C LEU A 75 -1.42 -2.74 -3.38
N TRP A 76 -1.76 -2.81 -2.09
CA TRP A 76 -3.12 -2.52 -1.60
C TRP A 76 -3.53 -1.06 -1.81
N ASN A 77 -2.65 -0.13 -1.45
CA ASN A 77 -2.97 1.31 -1.50
C ASN A 77 -2.96 1.90 -2.91
N SER A 78 -2.20 1.32 -3.84
CA SER A 78 -2.07 1.85 -5.21
C SER A 78 -2.79 1.02 -6.27
N GLY A 79 -3.21 -0.22 -5.95
CA GLY A 79 -3.74 -1.16 -6.93
C GLY A 79 -2.74 -1.50 -8.06
N ALA A 80 -1.44 -1.34 -7.80
CA ALA A 80 -0.39 -1.65 -8.77
C ALA A 80 -0.34 -3.15 -9.07
N ARG A 81 0.00 -3.52 -10.32
CA ARG A 81 0.44 -4.90 -10.59
C ARG A 81 1.78 -5.14 -9.91
N ILE A 82 2.08 -6.37 -9.51
CA ILE A 82 3.35 -6.72 -8.85
C ILE A 82 4.56 -6.20 -9.62
N ASN A 83 4.65 -6.46 -10.92
CA ASN A 83 5.75 -5.95 -11.75
C ASN A 83 5.80 -4.42 -11.89
N GLU A 84 4.66 -3.73 -11.80
CA GLU A 84 4.64 -2.26 -11.78
C GLU A 84 5.20 -1.75 -10.45
N ALA A 85 4.86 -2.39 -9.33
CA ALA A 85 5.38 -2.06 -8.01
C ALA A 85 6.88 -2.37 -7.87
N LEU A 86 7.35 -3.53 -8.36
CA LEU A 86 8.77 -3.90 -8.35
C LEU A 86 9.65 -2.98 -9.20
N ALA A 87 9.06 -2.27 -10.16
CA ALA A 87 9.74 -1.27 -10.97
C ALA A 87 9.81 0.13 -10.31
N LEU A 88 9.16 0.32 -9.15
CA LEU A 88 9.14 1.61 -8.47
C LEU A 88 10.50 1.97 -7.88
N THR A 89 10.77 3.25 -7.97
CA THR A 89 11.94 3.89 -7.40
C THR A 89 11.49 4.94 -6.37
N PRO A 90 12.34 5.37 -5.42
CA PRO A 90 11.99 6.43 -4.49
C PRO A 90 11.52 7.71 -5.18
N GLY A 91 12.06 8.02 -6.37
CA GLY A 91 11.66 9.19 -7.15
C GLY A 91 10.28 9.09 -7.82
N ASP A 92 9.61 7.95 -7.77
CA ASP A 92 8.22 7.81 -8.27
C ASP A 92 7.18 8.12 -7.17
N PHE A 93 7.60 8.36 -5.92
CA PHE A 93 6.75 8.75 -4.80
C PHE A 93 6.83 10.25 -4.53
N GLU A 94 5.68 10.92 -4.47
CA GLU A 94 5.55 12.30 -4.02
C GLU A 94 4.72 12.28 -2.74
N LEU A 95 5.37 12.40 -1.59
CA LEU A 95 4.72 12.23 -0.28
C LEU A 95 4.55 13.55 0.49
N ASP A 96 5.30 14.60 0.15
CA ASP A 96 5.37 15.82 0.98
C ASP A 96 4.29 16.87 0.61
N GLY A 97 3.52 16.62 -0.45
CA GLY A 97 2.41 17.46 -0.87
C GLY A 97 1.10 17.21 -0.12
N GLN A 98 0.16 18.16 -0.23
CA GLN A 98 -1.22 18.04 0.28
C GLN A 98 -2.00 16.85 -0.29
N ARG A 99 -1.58 16.34 -1.45
CA ARG A 99 -2.13 15.15 -2.10
C ARG A 99 -0.99 14.20 -2.45
N PRO A 100 -0.59 13.30 -1.53
CA PRO A 100 0.46 12.35 -1.82
C PRO A 100 0.03 11.41 -2.94
N PHE A 101 0.97 11.04 -3.81
CA PHE A 101 0.71 10.14 -4.94
C PHE A 101 1.92 9.29 -5.28
N VAL A 102 1.67 8.23 -6.05
CA VAL A 102 2.71 7.39 -6.67
C VAL A 102 2.53 7.35 -8.18
N ALA A 103 3.63 7.47 -8.92
CA ALA A 103 3.66 7.43 -10.38
C ALA A 103 3.98 6.01 -10.89
N LEU A 104 2.95 5.25 -11.25
CA LEU A 104 3.11 3.87 -11.74
C LEU A 104 3.42 3.86 -13.24
N ARG A 105 4.52 3.20 -13.64
CA ARG A 105 4.83 2.95 -15.05
C ARG A 105 4.02 1.75 -15.54
N THR A 106 3.12 1.95 -16.51
CA THR A 106 2.28 0.86 -17.00
C THR A 106 3.04 0.03 -18.04
N LEU A 107 3.20 -1.27 -17.79
CA LEU A 107 3.90 -2.19 -18.69
C LEU A 107 3.01 -2.68 -19.86
N LYS A 108 1.68 -2.56 -19.74
CA LYS A 108 0.71 -2.99 -20.77
C LYS A 108 -0.30 -1.88 -21.03
N GLN A 109 -0.26 -1.31 -22.23
CA GLN A 109 -1.21 -0.30 -22.69
C GLN A 109 -2.47 -0.99 -23.25
N ARG A 110 -3.65 -0.77 -22.64
CA ARG A 110 -4.93 -1.27 -23.19
C ARG A 110 -5.54 -0.37 -24.28
N ARG A 111 -5.10 0.89 -24.38
CA ARG A 111 -5.62 1.88 -25.35
C ARG A 111 -4.53 2.37 -26.30
N ARG A 112 -3.72 1.46 -26.85
CA ARG A 112 -2.74 1.84 -27.86
C ARG A 112 -3.22 1.41 -29.24
N GLY A 113 -3.21 2.34 -30.18
CA GLY A 113 -3.36 2.03 -31.60
C GLY A 113 -2.28 1.06 -32.09
N LYS A 114 -2.53 0.42 -33.22
CA LYS A 114 -1.68 -0.61 -33.86
C LYS A 114 -0.24 -0.07 -34.03
N GLY A 115 0.75 -0.68 -33.36
CA GLY A 115 2.17 -0.30 -33.52
C GLY A 115 3.06 -0.64 -32.31
N ARG A 116 4.37 -0.86 -32.56
CA ARG A 116 5.41 -1.12 -31.54
C ARG A 116 5.66 0.12 -30.66
N PRO A 117 5.88 0.00 -29.34
CA PRO A 117 6.27 1.11 -28.46
C PRO A 117 7.40 1.94 -29.06
N ARG A 118 7.29 3.27 -29.08
CA ARG A 118 8.47 4.11 -29.33
C ARG A 118 9.43 3.83 -28.18
N ALA A 119 10.71 3.62 -28.47
CA ALA A 119 11.70 3.36 -27.43
C ALA A 119 11.65 4.50 -26.39
N GLY A 120 11.35 4.17 -25.13
CA GLY A 120 11.26 5.14 -24.03
C GLY A 120 9.87 5.68 -23.68
N GLU A 121 8.81 5.34 -24.43
CA GLU A 121 7.44 5.81 -24.15
C GLU A 121 6.78 5.00 -23.00
N ALA A 122 7.26 5.19 -21.77
CA ALA A 122 6.62 4.64 -20.59
C ALA A 122 5.45 5.55 -20.17
N VAL A 123 4.22 5.17 -20.50
CA VAL A 123 3.03 5.87 -20.01
C VAL A 123 2.93 5.66 -18.49
N LYS A 124 3.01 6.77 -17.76
CA LYS A 124 2.83 6.81 -16.31
C LYS A 124 1.36 7.11 -15.99
N ARG A 125 0.83 6.45 -14.97
CA ARG A 125 -0.44 6.84 -14.33
C ARG A 125 -0.15 7.30 -12.91
N LEU A 126 -0.75 8.42 -12.51
CA LEU A 126 -0.67 8.92 -11.13
C LEU A 126 -1.78 8.25 -10.31
N VAL A 127 -1.40 7.70 -9.17
CA VAL A 127 -2.35 7.11 -8.22
C VAL A 127 -2.28 7.90 -6.91
N PRO A 128 -3.37 8.57 -6.49
CA PRO A 128 -3.41 9.26 -5.21
C PRO A 128 -3.34 8.25 -4.06
N LEU A 129 -2.50 8.54 -3.07
CA LEU A 129 -2.37 7.75 -1.85
C LEU A 129 -3.33 8.31 -0.81
N LEU A 130 -4.54 7.73 -0.76
CA LEU A 130 -5.64 8.26 0.05
C LEU A 130 -5.54 7.90 1.54
N ASP A 131 -4.77 6.87 1.87
CA ASP A 131 -4.56 6.43 3.26
C ASP A 131 -3.38 7.20 3.89
N PRO A 132 -3.63 8.07 4.89
CA PRO A 132 -2.57 8.83 5.56
C PRO A 132 -1.58 7.93 6.33
N GLN A 133 -2.02 6.78 6.85
CA GLN A 133 -1.16 5.86 7.60
C GLN A 133 -0.17 5.19 6.66
N TYR A 134 -0.63 4.79 5.48
CA TYR A 134 0.26 4.28 4.44
C TYR A 134 1.22 5.36 3.93
N ALA A 135 0.76 6.59 3.70
CA ALA A 135 1.63 7.68 3.25
C ALA A 135 2.76 7.96 4.27
N GLN A 136 2.45 7.88 5.57
CA GLN A 136 3.44 7.99 6.63
C GLN A 136 4.43 6.81 6.64
N LEU A 137 3.93 5.57 6.57
CA LEU A 137 4.78 4.38 6.44
C LEU A 137 5.72 4.50 5.24
N ALA A 138 5.20 4.91 4.09
CA ALA A 138 6.00 5.06 2.88
C ALA A 138 7.14 6.06 3.07
N ARG A 139 6.87 7.19 3.74
CA ARG A 139 7.89 8.19 4.06
C ARG A 139 8.96 7.61 4.97
N GLU A 140 8.56 6.90 6.03
CA GLU A 140 9.47 6.26 6.98
C GLU A 140 10.33 5.19 6.33
N CYS A 141 9.74 4.29 5.54
CA CYS A 141 10.45 3.23 4.82
C CYS A 141 11.45 3.81 3.82
N LEU A 142 11.05 4.79 3.01
CA LEU A 142 11.94 5.42 2.03
C LEU A 142 13.10 6.17 2.70
N SER A 143 12.86 6.79 3.86
CA SER A 143 13.91 7.42 4.66
C SER A 143 14.87 6.40 5.28
N THR A 144 14.34 5.26 5.75
CA THR A 144 15.09 4.19 6.41
C THR A 144 16.02 3.48 5.44
N PHE A 145 15.54 3.14 4.24
CA PHE A 145 16.32 2.38 3.26
C PHE A 145 17.44 3.19 2.59
N LYS A 146 17.43 4.53 2.71
CA LYS A 146 18.45 5.44 2.15
C LYS A 146 18.81 5.13 0.68
N LEU A 147 17.80 4.81 -0.11
CA LEU A 147 17.97 4.37 -1.50
C LEU A 147 18.27 5.55 -2.42
N ALA A 148 19.12 5.32 -3.42
CA ALA A 148 19.30 6.28 -4.52
C ALA A 148 17.97 6.47 -5.27
N ARG A 149 17.69 7.70 -5.75
CA ARG A 149 16.40 8.06 -6.37
C ARG A 149 15.96 7.14 -7.52
N GLY A 150 16.90 6.57 -8.28
CA GLY A 150 16.64 5.67 -9.40
C GLY A 150 16.80 4.18 -9.08
N ALA A 151 17.17 3.83 -7.85
CA ALA A 151 17.30 2.44 -7.44
C ALA A 151 15.93 1.81 -7.22
N ARG A 152 15.79 0.52 -7.53
CA ARG A 152 14.56 -0.22 -7.20
C ARG A 152 14.43 -0.33 -5.69
N ILE A 153 13.22 -0.09 -5.19
CA ILE A 153 12.93 -0.19 -3.75
C ILE A 153 12.98 -1.64 -3.27
N TRP A 154 12.54 -2.57 -4.11
CA TRP A 154 12.46 -3.99 -3.78
C TRP A 154 13.25 -4.83 -4.80
N PRO A 155 14.44 -5.32 -4.44
CA PRO A 155 15.26 -6.15 -5.32
C PRO A 155 14.81 -7.62 -5.29
N VAL A 156 13.53 -7.88 -5.50
CA VAL A 156 12.94 -9.24 -5.49
C VAL A 156 12.17 -9.54 -6.77
N THR A 157 11.82 -10.82 -6.96
CA THR A 157 11.06 -11.27 -8.14
C THR A 157 9.55 -11.33 -7.87
N ASP A 158 8.74 -11.31 -8.93
CA ASP A 158 7.29 -11.51 -8.85
C ASP A 158 6.92 -12.82 -8.12
N GLN A 159 7.66 -13.90 -8.39
CA GLN A 159 7.43 -15.19 -7.73
C GLN A 159 7.69 -15.12 -6.22
N THR A 160 8.74 -14.41 -5.81
CA THR A 160 9.04 -14.20 -4.38
C THR A 160 7.90 -13.48 -3.67
N VAL A 161 7.34 -12.42 -4.28
CA VAL A 161 6.21 -11.69 -3.71
C VAL A 161 4.98 -12.59 -3.57
N ARG A 162 4.69 -13.42 -4.57
CA ARG A 162 3.59 -14.39 -4.51
C ARG A 162 3.79 -15.43 -3.40
N ASN A 163 5.03 -15.88 -3.19
CA ASN A 163 5.34 -16.82 -2.12
C ASN A 163 5.09 -16.20 -0.75
N TRP A 164 5.47 -14.94 -0.53
CA TRP A 164 5.17 -14.25 0.74
C TRP A 164 3.67 -14.13 1.02
N LEU A 165 2.86 -13.88 -0.01
CA LEU A 165 1.40 -13.85 0.15
C LEU A 165 0.84 -15.23 0.52
N LYS A 166 1.36 -16.30 -0.08
CA LYS A 166 0.98 -17.68 0.27
C LYS A 166 1.42 -18.06 1.69
N GLU A 167 2.60 -17.63 2.11
CA GLU A 167 3.11 -17.82 3.47
C GLU A 167 2.21 -17.11 4.49
N ALA A 168 1.85 -15.84 4.24
CA ALA A 168 0.95 -15.09 5.11
C ALA A 168 -0.45 -15.72 5.17
N GLU A 169 -0.99 -16.19 4.04
CA GLU A 169 -2.25 -16.94 4.00
C GLU A 169 -2.17 -18.24 4.81
N GLY A 170 -1.06 -18.99 4.68
CA GLY A 170 -0.80 -20.20 5.46
C GLY A 170 -0.75 -19.93 6.96
N GLY A 171 -0.09 -18.85 7.38
CA GLY A 171 -0.02 -18.42 8.78
C GLY A 171 -1.40 -18.09 9.35
N LEU A 172 -2.21 -17.31 8.63
CA LEU A 172 -3.58 -16.97 9.04
C LEU A 172 -4.51 -18.20 9.16
N ARG A 173 -4.29 -19.22 8.33
CA ARG A 173 -5.03 -20.48 8.41
C ARG A 173 -4.56 -21.38 9.56
N GLY A 174 -3.29 -21.27 9.94
CA GLY A 174 -2.66 -22.07 11.00
C GLY A 174 -2.92 -21.56 12.42
N GLU A 175 -3.17 -20.26 12.61
CA GLU A 175 -3.48 -19.67 13.93
C GLU A 175 -4.95 -19.83 14.38
N GLY A 176 -5.77 -20.57 13.63
CA GLY A 176 -7.17 -20.85 13.96
C GLY A 176 -7.42 -22.22 14.62
N GLY A 177 -6.40 -22.85 15.20
CA GLY A 177 -6.45 -24.16 15.87
C GLY A 177 -6.54 -24.06 17.38
#